data_AF-A0A7W6N0F5-F1
#
_entry.id   AF-A0A7W6N0F5-F1
#
_cell.length_a   1.000
_cell.length_b   1.000
_cell.length_c   1.000
_cell.angle_alpha   90.00
_cell.angle_beta   90.00
_cell.angle_gamma   90.00
#
_symmetry.space_group_name_H-M   'P 1'
#
loop_
_entity.id
_entity.type
_entity.pdbx_description
1 polymer ?
#
loop_
_entity_poly.entity_id
_entity_poly.type
_entity_poly.pdbx_seq_one_letter_code
_entity_poly.pdbx_strand_id
1 'polypeptide(L)' 'MNKKELDIAYFLSFCIEQYKMKQGLSGEETISLFEKYNVLSYLSDNFEVLHTQSQQWLMEEIKEYITKQKKAN' A
#
# COMPACT_ATOMS: atom_id res chain seq x y z
N MET A 1 4.10 12.59 -17.36
CA MET A 1 4.38 12.37 -15.92
C MET A 1 5.80 12.80 -15.64
N ASN A 2 6.02 13.48 -14.52
CA ASN A 2 7.36 13.80 -14.06
C ASN A 2 7.99 12.58 -13.35
N LYS A 3 9.30 12.64 -13.06
CA LYS A 3 10.04 11.54 -12.44
C LYS A 3 9.42 11.09 -11.11
N LYS A 4 9.03 12.04 -10.27
CA LYS A 4 8.45 11.75 -8.95
C LYS A 4 7.11 11.00 -9.06
N GLU A 5 6.25 11.39 -10.01
CA GLU A 5 4.99 10.69 -10.28
C GLU A 5 5.22 9.23 -10.72
N LEU A 6 6.27 8.98 -11.52
CA LEU A 6 6.65 7.62 -11.92
C LEU A 6 7.17 6.81 -10.73
N ASP A 7 8.04 7.40 -9.89
CA ASP A 7 8.57 6.74 -8.71
C ASP A 7 7.45 6.36 -7.71
N ILE A 8 6.47 7.25 -7.51
CA ILE A 8 5.27 6.95 -6.71
C ILE A 8 4.48 5.80 -7.34
N ALA A 9 4.22 5.84 -8.65
CA ALA A 9 3.48 4.78 -9.33
C ALA A 9 4.17 3.41 -9.21
N TYR A 10 5.51 3.35 -9.34
CA TYR A 10 6.27 2.13 -9.13
C TYR A 10 6.21 1.64 -7.68
N PHE A 11 6.29 2.54 -6.72
CA PHE A 11 6.15 2.21 -5.30
C PHE A 11 4.76 1.65 -4.98
N LEU A 12 3.69 2.28 -5.46
CA LEU A 12 2.33 1.79 -5.28
C LEU A 12 2.15 0.40 -5.91
N SER A 13 2.65 0.21 -7.13
CA SER A 13 2.62 -1.09 -7.81
C SER A 13 3.37 -2.17 -7.02
N PHE A 14 4.53 -1.83 -6.46
CA PHE A 14 5.28 -2.70 -5.58
C PHE A 14 4.48 -3.08 -4.32
N CYS A 15 3.87 -2.11 -3.63
CA CYS A 15 3.08 -2.37 -2.43
C CYS A 15 1.88 -3.28 -2.71
N ILE A 16 1.17 -3.07 -3.82
CA ILE A 16 0.04 -3.92 -4.23
C ILE A 16 0.52 -5.36 -4.43
N GLU A 17 1.57 -5.55 -5.23
CA GLU A 17 2.05 -6.89 -5.58
C GLU A 17 2.60 -7.64 -4.36
N GLN A 18 3.40 -6.97 -3.52
CA GLN A 18 3.96 -7.58 -2.32
C GLN A 18 2.89 -7.93 -1.30
N TYR A 19 1.87 -7.06 -1.12
CA TYR A 19 0.79 -7.33 -0.18
C TYR A 19 -0.07 -8.50 -0.67
N LYS A 20 -0.39 -8.52 -1.96
CA LYS A 20 -1.09 -9.64 -2.61
C LYS A 20 -0.39 -10.97 -2.33
N MET A 21 0.92 -11.04 -2.62
CA MET A 21 1.71 -12.26 -2.39
C MET A 21 1.75 -12.66 -0.91
N LYS A 22 1.98 -11.71 0.00
CA LYS A 22 2.11 -12.00 1.44
C LYS A 22 0.80 -12.44 2.09
N GLN A 23 -0.34 -11.94 1.62
CA GLN A 23 -1.66 -12.30 2.15
C GLN A 23 -2.33 -13.45 1.38
N GLY A 24 -1.74 -13.93 0.28
CA GLY A 24 -2.34 -14.97 -0.56
C GLY A 24 -3.63 -14.53 -1.24
N LEU A 25 -3.76 -13.24 -1.57
CA LEU A 25 -4.92 -12.66 -2.22
C LEU A 25 -4.77 -12.68 -3.75
N SER A 26 -5.89 -12.53 -4.46
CA SER A 26 -5.88 -12.15 -5.87
C SER A 26 -5.57 -10.65 -6.03
N GLY A 27 -5.25 -10.24 -7.26
CA GLY A 27 -5.06 -8.82 -7.59
C GLY A 27 -6.33 -8.00 -7.36
N GLU A 28 -7.48 -8.54 -7.75
CA GLU A 28 -8.79 -7.90 -7.57
C GLU A 28 -9.14 -7.72 -6.10
N GLU A 29 -8.96 -8.76 -5.27
CA GLU A 29 -9.19 -8.66 -3.82
C GLU A 29 -8.27 -7.63 -3.16
N THR A 30 -7.00 -7.57 -3.60
CA THR A 30 -6.02 -6.63 -3.06
C THR A 30 -6.39 -5.19 -3.40
N ILE A 31 -6.74 -4.90 -4.66
CA ILE A 31 -7.17 -3.57 -5.08
C ILE A 31 -8.46 -3.16 -4.39
N SER A 32 -9.47 -4.05 -4.36
CA SER A 32 -10.75 -3.78 -3.68
C SER A 32 -10.55 -3.44 -2.19
N LEU A 33 -9.62 -4.15 -1.53
CA LEU A 33 -9.26 -3.87 -0.14
C LEU A 33 -8.57 -2.51 0.01
N PHE A 34 -7.64 -2.19 -0.89
CA PHE A 34 -6.88 -0.95 -0.85
C PHE A 34 -7.77 0.27 -1.12
N GLU A 35 -8.70 0.16 -2.07
CA GLU A 35 -9.71 1.18 -2.36
C GLU A 35 -10.64 1.37 -1.16
N LYS A 36 -11.19 0.27 -0.62
CA LYS A 36 -12.12 0.32 0.52
C LYS A 36 -11.57 1.07 1.74
N TYR A 37 -10.27 0.98 1.99
CA TYR A 37 -9.63 1.59 3.16
C TYR A 37 -8.70 2.77 2.82
N ASN A 38 -8.76 3.31 1.60
CA ASN A 38 -7.93 4.43 1.13
C ASN A 38 -6.42 4.21 1.33
N VAL A 39 -5.95 2.99 1.07
CA VAL A 39 -4.53 2.61 1.28
C VAL A 39 -3.64 3.31 0.25
N LEU A 40 -4.08 3.43 -1.01
CA LEU A 40 -3.25 4.04 -2.06
C LEU A 40 -2.96 5.51 -1.77
N SER A 41 -3.96 6.27 -1.30
CA SER A 41 -3.77 7.66 -0.88
C SER A 41 -2.81 7.75 0.32
N TYR A 42 -2.99 6.89 1.32
CA TYR A 42 -2.05 6.84 2.45
C TYR A 42 -0.60 6.61 2.02
N LEU A 43 -0.39 5.65 1.11
CA LEU A 43 0.93 5.33 0.58
C LEU A 43 1.53 6.45 -0.27
N SER A 44 0.73 7.11 -1.12
CA SER A 44 1.21 8.22 -1.95
C SER A 44 1.52 9.47 -1.13
N ASP A 45 0.66 9.81 -0.18
CA ASP A 45 0.79 11.02 0.64
C ASP A 45 2.00 10.94 1.57
N ASN A 46 2.37 9.73 1.98
CA ASN A 46 3.51 9.46 2.86
C ASN A 46 4.72 8.87 2.10
N PHE A 47 4.74 8.99 0.77
CA PHE A 47 5.75 8.38 -0.10
C PHE A 47 7.18 8.66 0.39
N GLU A 48 7.52 9.92 0.66
CA GLU A 48 8.87 10.37 1.04
C GLU A 48 9.47 9.60 2.23
N VAL A 49 8.62 9.15 3.16
CA VAL A 49 9.05 8.35 4.31
C VAL A 49 8.98 6.87 3.99
N LEU A 50 7.84 6.41 3.45
CA LEU A 50 7.55 4.99 3.29
C LEU A 50 8.46 4.29 2.26
N HIS A 51 8.82 4.94 1.15
CA HIS A 51 9.63 4.32 0.10
C HIS A 51 11.07 3.98 0.54
N THR A 52 11.52 4.51 1.68
CA THR A 52 12.83 4.24 2.27
C THR A 52 12.85 3.02 3.19
N GLN A 53 11.67 2.47 3.52
CA GLN A 53 11.52 1.39 4.50
C GLN A 53 11.68 0.01 3.86
N SER A 54 12.03 -0.98 4.68
CA SER A 54 12.11 -2.37 4.22
C SER A 54 10.75 -2.91 3.80
N GLN A 55 10.74 -3.84 2.84
CA GLN A 55 9.53 -4.53 2.41
C GLN A 55 8.76 -5.14 3.58
N GLN A 56 9.44 -5.84 4.50
CA GLN A 56 8.78 -6.49 5.64
C GLN A 56 8.02 -5.47 6.49
N TRP A 57 8.67 -4.35 6.80
CA TRP A 57 8.08 -3.28 7.59
C TRP A 57 6.88 -2.66 6.86
N LEU A 58 7.01 -2.34 5.57
CA LEU A 58 5.91 -1.79 4.76
C LEU A 58 4.66 -2.68 4.78
N MET A 59 4.85 -4.00 4.70
CA MET A 59 3.71 -4.92 4.70
C MET A 59 3.00 -4.97 6.05
N GLU A 60 3.74 -4.88 7.16
CA GLU A 60 3.12 -4.79 8.49
C GLU A 60 2.42 -3.44 8.68
N GLU A 61 3.03 -2.34 8.23
CA GLU A 61 2.44 -1.00 8.28
C GLU A 61 1.11 -0.93 7.52
N ILE A 62 1.05 -1.44 6.28
CA ILE A 62 -0.19 -1.50 5.49
C ILE A 62 -1.26 -2.32 6.22
N LYS A 63 -0.88 -3.47 6.78
CA LYS A 63 -1.79 -4.34 7.53
C LYS A 63 -2.32 -3.66 8.79
N GLU A 64 -1.47 -2.95 9.52
CA GLU A 64 -1.83 -2.20 10.71
C GLU A 64 -2.77 -1.04 10.37
N TYR A 65 -2.44 -0.26 9.33
CA TYR A 65 -3.29 0.81 8.80
C TYR A 65 -4.70 0.30 8.46
N ILE A 66 -4.82 -0.77 7.67
CA ILE A 66 -6.12 -1.39 7.33
C ILE A 66 -6.86 -1.84 8.60
N THR A 67 -6.15 -2.41 9.57
CA THR A 67 -6.75 -2.86 10.84
C THR A 67 -7.30 -1.69 11.66
N LYS A 68 -6.58 -0.56 11.70
CA LYS A 68 -7.06 0.67 12.36
C LYS A 68 -8.31 1.21 11.67
N GLN A 69 -8.32 1.27 10.34
CA GLN A 69 -9.48 1.73 9.57
C GLN A 69 -10.71 0.82 9.75
N LYS A 70 -10.51 -0.49 9.90
CA LYS A 70 -11.60 -1.44 10.22
C LYS A 70 -12.22 -1.22 11.59
N LYS A 71 -11.46 -0.74 12.58
CA LYS A 71 -11.95 -0.48 13.94
C LYS A 71 -12.63 0.89 14.09
N ALA A 72 -12.32 1.82 13.19
CA ALA A 72 -12.90 3.16 13.18
C ALA A 72 -14.29 3.20 12.49
N ASN A 73 -14.65 2.14 11.77
CA ASN A 73 -15.97 1.93 11.15
C ASN A 73 -16.79 0.96 12.00
#